data_AF-A0A2V7J6J2-F1
#
_entry.id   AF-A0A2V7J6J2-F1
#
_cell.length_a   1.000
_cell.length_b   1.000
_cell.length_c   1.000
_cell.angle_alpha   90.00
_cell.angle_beta   90.00
_cell.angle_gamma   90.00
#
_symmetry.space_group_name_H-M   'P 1'
#
loop_
_entity.id
_entity.type
_entity.pdbx_description
1 polymer ?
#
loop_
_entity_poly.entity_id
_entity_poly.type
_entity_poly.pdbx_seq_one_letter_code
_entity_poly.pdbx_strand_id
1 'polypeptide(L)'
;MSEALDTAPYIMDSAWAYVWRGVLEYQRGHYQLARLSLRRALVLYPDPGVRGLDTISPGLANLLDVESRAIRTFRAWDLDQPVRWLTAPQFVYPRELRRRRVSGPAVVRMLVDTLGRVDERNIEILETPDSAFSTPLKQTLSSVLFSPARIAGKPVRSLVSYRFNLTPPAPRDPVRLIDLARTQLRAGQPDSALDLLEQALDPANGATRAVRVYAELVRGVAWQAKHDTARAAGSFELGLGHYR
;
A
#
# COMPACT_ATOMS: atom_id res chain seq x y z
N MET A 1 1.88 -17.75 26.34
CA MET A 1 1.34 -16.39 26.12
C MET A 1 2.30 -15.47 25.36
N SER A 2 3.62 -15.58 25.50
CA SER A 2 4.57 -14.82 24.65
C SER A 2 4.46 -15.19 23.16
N GLU A 3 4.38 -16.48 22.85
CA GLU A 3 4.32 -17.01 21.48
C GLU A 3 3.05 -16.59 20.71
N ALA A 4 1.94 -16.37 21.43
CA ALA A 4 0.68 -15.86 20.87
C ALA A 4 0.74 -14.37 20.52
N LEU A 5 1.62 -13.59 21.18
CA LEU A 5 1.81 -12.17 20.88
C LEU A 5 2.76 -11.98 19.69
N ASP A 6 3.70 -12.89 19.47
CA ASP A 6 4.59 -12.86 18.30
C ASP A 6 3.88 -13.28 17.00
N THR A 7 2.71 -13.93 17.09
CA THR A 7 1.90 -14.38 15.96
C THR A 7 0.74 -13.45 15.58
N ALA A 8 0.63 -12.28 16.21
CA ALA A 8 -0.45 -11.34 15.91
C ALA A 8 -0.39 -10.84 14.45
N PRO A 9 -1.55 -10.60 13.81
CA PRO A 9 -1.61 -10.12 12.43
C PRO A 9 -1.02 -8.72 12.26
N TYR A 10 -0.98 -7.89 13.32
CA TYR A 10 -0.33 -6.59 13.32
C TYR A 10 0.67 -6.46 14.47
N ILE A 11 1.86 -5.94 14.18
CA ILE A 11 2.90 -5.72 15.21
C ILE A 11 2.44 -4.76 16.31
N MET A 12 1.53 -3.85 15.96
CA MET A 12 0.95 -2.89 16.90
C MET A 12 0.06 -3.58 17.93
N ASP A 13 -0.68 -4.63 17.54
CA ASP A 13 -1.53 -5.39 18.47
C ASP A 13 -0.68 -6.08 19.53
N SER A 14 0.45 -6.67 19.10
CA SER A 14 1.46 -7.23 20.01
C SER A 14 2.01 -6.16 20.95
N ALA A 15 2.36 -4.99 20.42
CA ALA A 15 2.86 -3.87 21.22
C ALA A 15 1.80 -3.41 22.25
N TRP A 16 0.54 -3.26 21.85
CA TRP A 16 -0.57 -2.90 22.74
C TRP A 16 -0.81 -3.93 23.83
N ALA A 17 -0.74 -5.23 23.50
CA ALA A 17 -0.87 -6.28 24.49
C ALA A 17 0.26 -6.23 25.54
N TYR A 18 1.49 -5.95 25.11
CA TYR A 18 2.61 -5.74 26.03
C TYR A 18 2.44 -4.47 26.88
N VAL A 19 1.86 -3.39 26.32
CA VAL A 19 1.51 -2.19 27.10
C VAL A 19 0.51 -2.54 28.19
N TRP A 20 -0.61 -3.18 27.84
CA TRP A 20 -1.66 -3.54 28.80
C TRP A 20 -1.20 -4.56 29.85
N ARG A 21 -0.34 -5.50 29.46
CA ARG A 21 0.35 -6.35 30.43
C ARG A 21 1.19 -5.53 31.39
N GLY A 22 1.93 -4.54 30.88
CA GLY A 22 2.70 -3.61 31.70
C GLY A 22 1.84 -2.85 32.70
N VAL A 23 0.68 -2.34 32.26
CA VAL A 23 -0.32 -1.67 33.11
C VAL A 23 -0.80 -2.59 34.23
N LEU A 24 -1.17 -3.83 33.89
CA LEU A 24 -1.65 -4.81 34.87
C LEU A 24 -0.59 -5.16 35.92
N GLU A 25 0.65 -5.42 35.49
CA GLU A 25 1.75 -5.72 36.42
C GLU A 25 2.08 -4.53 37.31
N TYR A 26 1.97 -3.30 36.78
CA TYR A 26 2.17 -2.08 37.57
C TYR A 26 1.12 -1.95 38.67
N GLN A 27 -0.16 -2.15 38.35
CA GLN A 27 -1.24 -2.11 39.34
C GLN A 27 -1.12 -3.21 40.40
N ARG A 28 -0.49 -4.34 40.08
CA ARG A 28 -0.18 -5.43 41.02
C ARG A 28 1.08 -5.15 41.87
N GLY A 29 1.76 -4.03 41.66
CA GLY A 29 3.01 -3.68 42.36
C GLY A 29 4.27 -4.38 41.79
N HIS A 30 4.15 -5.11 40.68
CA HIS A 30 5.27 -5.80 40.04
C HIS A 30 6.04 -4.87 39.09
N TYR A 31 6.69 -3.84 39.63
CA TYR A 31 7.33 -2.77 38.84
C TYR A 31 8.36 -3.26 37.81
N GLN A 32 9.15 -4.29 38.12
CA GLN A 32 10.14 -4.83 37.18
C GLN A 32 9.48 -5.55 35.99
N LEU A 33 8.38 -6.29 36.23
CA LEU A 33 7.61 -6.95 35.17
C LEU A 33 6.85 -5.92 34.31
N ALA A 34 6.33 -4.88 34.94
CA ALA A 34 5.71 -3.75 34.26
C ALA A 34 6.71 -3.10 33.29
N ARG A 35 7.89 -2.73 33.80
CA ARG A 35 8.97 -2.13 33.03
C ARG A 35 9.40 -3.02 31.86
N LEU A 36 9.61 -4.32 32.10
CA LEU A 36 9.99 -5.27 31.05
C LEU A 36 8.92 -5.36 29.95
N SER A 37 7.65 -5.38 30.32
CA SER A 37 6.54 -5.46 29.35
C SER A 37 6.47 -4.20 28.50
N LEU A 38 6.57 -3.01 29.10
CA LEU A 38 6.60 -1.74 28.37
C LEU A 38 7.81 -1.66 27.43
N ARG A 39 8.99 -2.10 27.88
CA ARG A 39 10.21 -2.15 27.07
C ARG A 39 10.02 -3.05 25.84
N ARG A 40 9.39 -4.21 26.00
CA ARG A 40 9.08 -5.11 24.87
C ARG A 40 8.14 -4.47 23.87
N ALA A 41 7.11 -3.75 24.32
CA ALA A 41 6.22 -3.01 23.43
C ALA A 41 6.99 -1.99 22.56
N LEU A 42 7.84 -1.19 23.19
CA LEU A 42 8.62 -0.14 22.53
C LEU A 42 9.69 -0.68 21.56
N VAL A 43 10.28 -1.85 21.85
CA VAL A 43 11.21 -2.53 20.92
C VAL A 43 10.49 -3.01 19.66
N LEU A 44 9.22 -3.44 19.80
CA LEU A 44 8.40 -3.88 18.68
C LEU A 44 7.90 -2.69 17.85
N TYR A 45 7.36 -1.67 18.51
CA TYR A 45 6.82 -0.49 17.88
C TYR A 45 7.20 0.76 18.70
N PRO A 46 8.14 1.60 18.21
CA PRO A 46 8.76 2.67 19.02
C PRO A 46 7.80 3.75 19.54
N ASP A 47 6.66 3.95 18.88
CA ASP A 47 5.63 4.90 19.30
C ASP A 47 4.24 4.25 19.20
N PRO A 48 3.82 3.44 20.18
CA PRO A 48 2.55 2.73 20.13
C PRO A 48 1.31 3.65 20.23
N GLY A 49 1.50 4.98 20.32
CA GLY A 49 0.41 5.95 20.32
C GLY A 49 -0.46 5.92 21.58
N VAL A 50 0.04 5.32 22.66
CA VAL A 50 -0.71 5.15 23.91
C VAL A 50 -0.81 6.50 24.63
N ARG A 51 -2.03 6.94 24.92
CA ARG A 51 -2.34 8.18 25.63
C ARG A 51 -3.23 7.89 26.85
N GLY A 52 -3.25 8.80 27.83
CA GLY A 52 -4.12 8.67 29.00
C GLY A 52 -3.63 7.68 30.07
N LEU A 53 -2.38 7.24 30.05
CA LEU A 53 -1.85 6.38 31.13
C LEU A 53 -1.77 7.12 32.47
N ASP A 54 -1.62 8.43 32.42
CA ASP A 54 -1.63 9.35 33.56
C ASP A 54 -2.96 9.33 34.31
N THR A 55 -4.09 9.08 33.62
CA THR A 55 -5.40 8.93 34.27
C THR A 55 -5.53 7.59 35.02
N ILE A 56 -4.71 6.59 34.67
CA ILE A 56 -4.64 5.31 35.39
C ILE A 56 -3.68 5.44 36.58
N SER A 57 -2.46 5.93 36.32
CA SER A 57 -1.47 6.24 37.34
C SER A 57 -0.38 7.18 36.77
N PRO A 58 -0.08 8.30 37.45
CA PRO A 58 1.00 9.19 37.03
C PRO A 58 2.37 8.49 36.92
N GLY A 59 2.62 7.51 37.81
CA GLY A 59 3.88 6.76 37.82
C GLY A 59 4.01 5.80 36.63
N LEU A 60 2.91 5.34 36.05
CA LEU A 60 2.90 4.48 34.87
C LEU A 60 3.24 5.28 33.60
N ALA A 61 2.68 6.48 33.45
CA ALA A 61 3.03 7.39 32.36
C ALA A 61 4.51 7.75 32.39
N ASN A 62 5.04 8.08 33.58
CA ASN A 62 6.48 8.32 33.77
C ASN A 62 7.33 7.08 33.44
N LEU A 63 6.90 5.88 33.83
CA LEU A 63 7.63 4.65 33.52
C LEU A 63 7.72 4.42 32.01
N LEU A 64 6.62 4.61 31.27
CA LEU A 64 6.62 4.48 29.81
C LEU A 64 7.50 5.55 29.16
N ASP A 65 7.46 6.79 29.65
CA ASP A 65 8.29 7.89 29.14
C ASP A 65 9.80 7.63 29.38
N VAL A 66 10.16 7.09 30.54
CA VAL A 66 11.55 6.68 30.82
C VAL A 66 12.00 5.58 29.87
N GLU A 67 11.17 4.56 29.65
CA GLU A 67 11.51 3.47 28.73
C GLU A 67 11.52 3.92 27.26
N SER A 68 10.64 4.85 26.86
CA SER A 68 10.62 5.41 25.50
C SER A 68 11.83 6.31 25.24
N ARG A 69 12.29 7.10 26.24
CA ARG A 69 13.54 7.85 26.14
C ARG A 69 14.76 6.93 26.01
N ALA A 70 14.74 5.77 26.66
CA ALA A 70 15.78 4.76 26.52
C ALA A 70 15.76 4.09 25.13
N ILE A 71 14.57 3.93 24.54
CA ILE A 71 14.34 3.45 23.18
C ILE A 71 14.17 4.66 22.27
N ARG A 72 15.27 5.40 22.08
CA ARG A 72 15.30 6.67 21.34
C ARG A 72 14.50 6.59 20.04
N THR A 73 13.35 7.26 20.00
CA THR A 73 12.60 7.56 18.78
C THR A 73 13.30 8.72 18.11
N PHE A 74 14.12 8.41 17.12
CA PHE A 74 14.87 9.42 16.38
C PHE A 74 13.95 10.11 15.37
N ARG A 75 13.84 11.43 15.46
CA ARG A 75 13.18 12.25 14.46
C ARG A 75 14.10 12.43 13.26
N ALA A 76 13.56 12.88 12.13
CA ALA A 76 14.31 12.97 10.88
C ALA A 76 15.62 13.77 10.97
N TRP A 77 15.71 14.75 11.88
CA TRP A 77 16.91 15.55 12.14
C TRP A 77 17.90 14.92 13.13
N ASP A 78 17.48 13.91 13.90
CA ASP A 78 18.37 13.14 14.76
C ASP A 78 19.12 12.05 13.97
N LEU A 79 18.78 11.85 12.69
CA LEU A 79 19.38 10.88 11.79
C LEU A 79 20.48 11.53 10.97
N ASP A 80 21.68 10.94 10.98
CA ASP A 80 22.76 11.33 10.07
C ASP A 80 22.34 11.12 8.60
N GLN A 81 21.57 10.06 8.37
CA GLN A 81 20.97 9.72 7.08
C GLN A 81 19.52 9.27 7.30
N PRO A 82 18.52 10.09 6.88
CA PRO A 82 17.12 9.70 6.97
C PRO A 82 16.75 8.65 5.92
N VAL A 83 15.64 7.96 6.17
CA VAL A 83 15.06 7.01 5.22
C VAL A 83 14.70 7.70 3.91
N ARG A 84 15.12 7.12 2.79
CA ARG A 84 14.81 7.56 1.42
C ARG A 84 14.35 6.37 0.58
N TRP A 85 13.52 6.65 -0.41
CA TRP A 85 13.13 5.69 -1.43
C TRP A 85 14.34 5.29 -2.28
N LEU A 86 14.67 4.00 -2.34
CA LEU A 86 15.66 3.47 -3.30
C LEU A 86 14.99 2.95 -4.56
N THR A 87 13.77 2.41 -4.44
CA THR A 87 12.92 2.04 -5.58
C THR A 87 11.66 2.87 -5.62
N ALA A 88 11.20 3.22 -6.82
CA ALA A 88 9.96 3.96 -7.00
C ALA A 88 8.75 3.04 -6.72
N PRO A 89 7.77 3.47 -5.90
CA PRO A 89 6.56 2.71 -5.66
C PRO A 89 5.75 2.54 -6.95
N GLN A 90 5.53 1.30 -7.37
CA GLN A 90 4.69 0.96 -8.52
C GLN A 90 3.24 0.80 -8.07
N PHE A 91 2.59 1.92 -7.75
CA PHE A 91 1.21 1.90 -7.28
C PHE A 91 0.22 1.64 -8.42
N VAL A 92 -0.40 0.47 -8.43
CA VAL A 92 -1.46 0.14 -9.38
C VAL A 92 -2.80 0.63 -8.82
N TYR A 93 -3.40 1.58 -9.51
CA TYR A 93 -4.66 2.18 -9.09
C TYR A 93 -5.83 1.18 -9.21
N PRO A 94 -6.57 0.87 -8.12
CA PRO A 94 -7.67 -0.09 -8.19
C PRO A 94 -8.75 0.30 -9.21
N ARG A 95 -9.22 -0.66 -10.00
CA ARG A 95 -10.14 -0.42 -11.14
C ARG A 95 -11.43 0.27 -10.68
N GLU A 96 -11.99 -0.16 -9.57
CA GLU A 96 -13.24 0.31 -8.99
C GLU A 96 -13.12 1.79 -8.55
N LEU A 97 -12.02 2.12 -7.87
CA LEU A 97 -11.74 3.47 -7.39
C LEU A 97 -11.42 4.41 -8.55
N ARG A 98 -10.70 3.92 -9.57
CA ARG A 98 -10.43 4.68 -10.79
C ARG A 98 -11.71 5.03 -11.55
N ARG A 99 -12.63 4.06 -11.69
CA ARG A 99 -13.94 4.27 -12.34
C ARG A 99 -14.78 5.31 -11.61
N ARG A 100 -14.78 5.26 -10.28
CA ARG A 100 -15.46 6.24 -9.40
C ARG A 100 -14.71 7.58 -9.30
N ARG A 101 -13.52 7.71 -9.90
CA ARG A 101 -12.63 8.87 -9.81
C ARG A 101 -12.40 9.33 -8.37
N VAL A 102 -12.31 8.38 -7.44
CA VAL A 102 -11.94 8.70 -6.06
C VAL A 102 -10.55 9.32 -6.09
N SER A 103 -10.29 10.32 -5.28
CA SER A 103 -8.96 10.94 -5.19
C SER A 103 -8.82 11.62 -3.84
N GLY A 104 -7.59 11.77 -3.37
CA GLY A 104 -7.33 12.50 -2.14
C GLY A 104 -6.02 12.12 -1.46
N PRO A 105 -5.74 12.74 -0.31
CA PRO A 105 -4.55 12.45 0.45
C PRO A 105 -4.66 11.09 1.17
N ALA A 106 -3.60 10.30 1.10
CA ALA A 106 -3.41 9.16 1.99
C ALA A 106 -2.20 9.41 2.89
N VAL A 107 -2.35 9.23 4.19
CA VAL A 107 -1.25 9.34 5.16
C VAL A 107 -0.96 7.94 5.66
N VAL A 108 0.27 7.50 5.48
CA VAL A 108 0.73 6.16 5.85
C VAL A 108 1.91 6.29 6.80
N ARG A 109 1.86 5.55 7.90
CA ARG A 109 2.93 5.40 8.86
C ARG A 109 3.46 3.98 8.79
N MET A 110 4.77 3.82 8.74
CA MET A 110 5.38 2.49 8.61
C MET A 110 6.71 2.39 9.33
N LEU A 111 7.02 1.18 9.79
CA LEU A 111 8.30 0.85 10.42
C LEU A 111 9.24 0.24 9.38
N VAL A 112 10.30 0.98 9.04
CA VAL A 112 11.39 0.53 8.17
C VAL A 112 12.44 -0.16 9.04
N ASP A 113 12.83 -1.36 8.66
CA ASP A 113 13.83 -2.12 9.39
C ASP A 113 15.27 -1.65 9.13
N THR A 114 16.25 -2.30 9.76
CA THR A 114 17.68 -1.99 9.60
C THR A 114 18.25 -2.35 8.23
N LEU A 115 17.50 -3.12 7.42
CA LEU A 115 17.83 -3.49 6.04
C LEU A 115 17.09 -2.62 5.02
N GLY A 116 16.25 -1.69 5.47
CA GLY A 116 15.47 -0.82 4.59
C GLY A 116 14.22 -1.50 4.01
N ARG A 117 13.73 -2.58 4.63
CA ARG A 117 12.51 -3.29 4.22
C ARG A 117 11.33 -2.92 5.13
N VAL A 118 10.13 -3.06 4.58
CA VAL A 118 8.86 -2.83 5.28
C VAL A 118 7.99 -4.06 5.11
N ASP A 119 7.47 -4.59 6.22
CA ASP A 119 6.45 -5.65 6.23
C ASP A 119 5.06 -5.01 6.23
N GLU A 120 4.09 -5.58 5.52
CA GLU A 120 2.70 -5.09 5.48
C GLU A 120 2.06 -4.96 6.87
N ARG A 121 2.44 -5.82 7.81
CA ARG A 121 1.97 -5.79 9.21
C ARG A 121 2.46 -4.57 9.98
N ASN A 122 3.52 -3.93 9.47
CA ASN A 122 4.13 -2.74 10.04
C ASN A 122 3.65 -1.45 9.36
N ILE A 123 2.67 -1.55 8.45
CA ILE A 123 2.10 -0.41 7.72
C ILE A 123 0.73 -0.07 8.29
N GLU A 124 0.62 1.16 8.76
CA GLU A 124 -0.58 1.76 9.30
C GLU A 124 -1.07 2.89 8.40
N ILE A 125 -2.36 2.89 8.08
CA ILE A 125 -2.97 3.92 7.24
C ILE A 125 -3.74 4.85 8.18
N LEU A 126 -3.22 6.06 8.36
CA LEU A 126 -3.75 7.06 9.28
C LEU A 126 -4.89 7.86 8.63
N GLU A 127 -4.80 8.10 7.32
CA GLU A 127 -5.79 8.84 6.54
C GLU A 127 -5.88 8.20 5.15
N THR A 128 -7.09 8.03 4.61
CA THR A 128 -7.32 7.57 3.23
C THR A 128 -8.66 8.09 2.72
N PRO A 129 -8.78 8.46 1.43
CA PRO A 129 -10.06 8.92 0.88
C PRO A 129 -11.09 7.79 0.72
N ASP A 130 -10.66 6.54 0.64
CA ASP A 130 -11.52 5.35 0.60
C ASP A 130 -10.75 4.15 1.20
N SER A 131 -11.43 3.31 1.97
CA SER A 131 -10.80 2.17 2.66
C SER A 131 -10.29 1.11 1.69
N ALA A 132 -10.83 1.04 0.47
CA ALA A 132 -10.38 0.12 -0.57
C ALA A 132 -8.96 0.43 -1.10
N PHE A 133 -8.36 1.58 -0.76
CA PHE A 133 -6.93 1.82 -1.02
C PHE A 133 -6.01 1.05 -0.09
N SER A 134 -6.52 0.51 1.02
CA SER A 134 -5.68 0.01 2.10
C SER A 134 -4.78 -1.15 1.68
N THR A 135 -5.36 -2.19 1.11
CA THR A 135 -4.62 -3.37 0.66
C THR A 135 -3.63 -3.03 -0.47
N PRO A 136 -4.03 -2.33 -1.55
CA PRO A 136 -3.10 -1.90 -2.61
C PRO A 136 -1.93 -1.05 -2.11
N LEU A 137 -2.17 -0.13 -1.17
CA LEU A 137 -1.12 0.70 -0.59
C LEU A 137 -0.13 -0.15 0.20
N LYS A 138 -0.60 -1.06 1.06
CA LYS A 138 0.26 -1.94 1.85
C LYS A 138 1.14 -2.82 0.95
N GLN A 139 0.53 -3.46 -0.06
CA GLN A 139 1.24 -4.30 -1.03
C GLN A 139 2.28 -3.51 -1.84
N THR A 140 1.93 -2.29 -2.24
CA THR A 140 2.87 -1.44 -2.98
C THR A 140 4.06 -1.08 -2.09
N LEU A 141 3.80 -0.63 -0.86
CA LEU A 141 4.84 -0.15 0.05
C LEU A 141 5.74 -1.27 0.59
N SER A 142 5.21 -2.49 0.77
CA SER A 142 6.01 -3.66 1.16
C SER A 142 6.97 -4.13 0.06
N SER A 143 6.67 -3.82 -1.20
CA SER A 143 7.55 -4.11 -2.34
C SER A 143 8.70 -3.11 -2.52
N VAL A 144 8.67 -2.00 -1.79
CA VAL A 144 9.63 -0.91 -1.94
C VAL A 144 10.84 -1.11 -1.06
N LEU A 145 12.02 -0.81 -1.61
CA LEU A 145 13.27 -0.78 -0.86
C LEU A 145 13.58 0.66 -0.42
N PHE A 146 13.92 0.79 0.85
CA PHE A 146 14.30 2.04 1.47
C PHE A 146 15.79 2.05 1.83
N SER A 147 16.38 3.23 1.95
CA SER A 147 17.68 3.36 2.62
C SER A 147 17.49 3.16 4.12
N PRO A 148 18.30 2.33 4.79
CA PRO A 148 18.27 2.23 6.25
C PRO A 148 18.54 3.59 6.88
N ALA A 149 17.79 3.92 7.94
CA ALA A 149 18.15 5.04 8.79
C ALA A 149 19.46 4.74 9.52
N ARG A 150 20.34 5.75 9.68
CA ARG A 150 21.62 5.59 10.37
C ARG A 150 21.84 6.63 11.45
N ILE A 151 22.51 6.20 12.52
CA ILE A 151 22.87 7.02 13.67
C ILE A 151 24.26 6.63 14.13
N ALA A 152 25.16 7.60 14.19
CA ALA A 152 26.59 7.37 14.37
C ALA A 152 27.10 6.27 13.42
N GLY A 153 26.59 6.26 12.18
CA GLY A 153 26.89 5.26 11.15
C GLY A 153 26.23 3.89 11.30
N LYS A 154 25.55 3.58 12.41
CA LYS A 154 24.89 2.27 12.65
C LYS A 154 23.45 2.26 12.13
N PRO A 155 23.01 1.21 11.41
CA PRO A 155 21.65 1.10 10.92
C PRO A 155 20.66 0.90 12.09
N VAL A 156 19.55 1.60 12.05
CA VAL A 156 18.49 1.53 13.07
C VAL A 156 17.12 1.36 12.42
N ARG A 157 16.18 0.74 13.15
CA ARG A 157 14.77 0.73 12.75
C ARG A 157 14.22 2.14 12.87
N SER A 158 13.40 2.56 11.92
CA SER A 158 12.87 3.92 11.88
C SER A 158 11.38 3.91 11.56
N LEU A 159 10.61 4.65 12.36
CA LEU A 159 9.20 4.87 12.11
C LEU A 159 9.05 6.13 11.26
N VAL A 160 8.50 5.99 10.07
CA VAL A 160 8.37 7.08 9.10
C VAL A 160 6.90 7.29 8.74
N SER A 161 6.54 8.53 8.41
CA SER A 161 5.20 8.88 7.93
C SER A 161 5.30 9.60 6.61
N TYR A 162 4.54 9.14 5.61
CA TYR A 162 4.46 9.74 4.29
C TYR A 162 3.02 10.14 3.97
N ARG A 163 2.88 11.29 3.31
CA ARG A 163 1.62 11.73 2.72
C ARG A 163 1.71 11.56 1.21
N PHE A 164 0.81 10.76 0.66
CA PHE A 164 0.66 10.52 -0.76
C PHE A 164 -0.56 11.27 -1.28
N ASN A 165 -0.49 11.81 -2.50
CA ASN A 165 -1.67 12.33 -3.17
C ASN A 165 -2.16 11.29 -4.19
N LEU A 166 -3.23 10.57 -3.84
CA LEU A 166 -3.79 9.52 -4.69
C LEU A 166 -4.67 10.16 -5.75
N THR A 167 -4.15 10.20 -6.97
CA THR A 167 -4.88 10.71 -8.13
C THR A 167 -4.96 9.59 -9.17
N PRO A 168 -6.16 9.28 -9.71
CA PRO A 168 -6.27 8.30 -10.77
C PRO A 168 -5.45 8.74 -11.98
N PRO A 169 -4.81 7.81 -12.70
CA PRO A 169 -4.08 8.14 -13.91
C PRO A 169 -5.04 8.80 -14.92
N ALA A 170 -4.53 9.78 -15.68
CA ALA A 170 -5.31 10.42 -16.72
C ALA A 170 -5.88 9.36 -17.69
N PRO A 171 -7.16 9.45 -18.06
CA PRO A 171 -7.75 8.60 -19.09
C PRO A 171 -6.87 8.63 -20.34
N ARG A 172 -6.54 7.46 -20.89
CA ARG A 172 -5.88 7.37 -22.19
C ARG A 172 -6.92 7.53 -23.28
N ASP A 173 -6.55 8.17 -24.38
CA ASP A 173 -7.41 8.29 -25.56
C ASP A 173 -7.66 6.89 -26.17
N PRO A 174 -8.90 6.37 -26.13
CA PRO A 174 -9.19 5.04 -26.66
C PRO A 174 -8.98 4.93 -28.17
N VAL A 175 -9.20 6.00 -28.94
CA VAL A 175 -9.03 5.97 -30.41
C VAL A 175 -7.56 5.73 -30.74
N ARG A 176 -6.66 6.47 -30.09
CA ARG A 176 -5.22 6.29 -30.22
C ARG A 176 -4.77 4.88 -29.84
N LEU A 177 -5.34 4.29 -28.78
CA LEU A 177 -5.03 2.92 -28.39
C LEU A 177 -5.44 1.90 -29.46
N ILE A 178 -6.60 2.10 -30.10
CA ILE A 178 -7.06 1.23 -31.20
C ILE A 178 -6.14 1.38 -32.42
N ASP A 179 -5.71 2.59 -32.74
CA ASP A 179 -4.79 2.83 -33.87
C ASP A 179 -3.42 2.18 -33.65
N LEU A 180 -2.91 2.23 -32.41
CA LEU A 180 -1.71 1.49 -32.02
C LEU A 180 -1.93 -0.02 -32.13
N ALA A 181 -3.08 -0.54 -31.69
CA ALA A 181 -3.41 -1.96 -31.78
C ALA A 181 -3.43 -2.44 -33.25
N ARG A 182 -4.04 -1.66 -34.15
CA ARG A 182 -4.04 -1.95 -35.60
C ARG A 182 -2.62 -1.94 -36.18
N THR A 183 -1.75 -1.08 -35.70
CA THR A 183 -0.34 -1.05 -36.10
C THR A 183 0.37 -2.33 -35.66
N GLN A 184 0.13 -2.78 -34.43
CA GLN A 184 0.68 -4.06 -33.92
C GLN A 184 0.16 -5.28 -34.70
N LEU A 185 -1.13 -5.28 -35.09
CA LEU A 185 -1.68 -6.34 -35.93
C LEU A 185 -0.99 -6.42 -37.30
N ARG A 186 -0.74 -5.28 -37.95
CA ARG A 186 0.01 -5.25 -39.22
C ARG A 186 1.44 -5.74 -39.07
N ALA A 187 2.03 -5.54 -37.90
CA ALA A 187 3.36 -6.05 -37.56
C ALA A 187 3.37 -7.54 -37.15
N GLY A 188 2.22 -8.24 -37.21
CA GLY A 188 2.11 -9.64 -36.81
C GLY A 188 2.18 -9.86 -35.30
N GLN A 189 1.85 -8.84 -34.48
CA GLN A 189 1.88 -8.89 -33.01
C GLN A 189 0.46 -8.83 -32.42
N PRO A 190 -0.34 -9.90 -32.54
CA PRO A 190 -1.72 -9.88 -32.08
C PRO A 190 -1.88 -9.78 -30.57
N ASP A 191 -0.91 -10.29 -29.78
CA ASP A 191 -0.95 -10.18 -28.31
C ASP A 191 -0.83 -8.72 -27.85
N SER A 192 0.19 -8.00 -28.34
CA SER A 192 0.36 -6.57 -28.09
C SER A 192 -0.87 -5.76 -28.52
N ALA A 193 -1.52 -6.16 -29.62
CA ALA A 193 -2.74 -5.52 -30.07
C ALA A 193 -3.92 -5.77 -29.10
N LEU A 194 -4.09 -7.00 -28.62
CA LEU A 194 -5.14 -7.35 -27.66
C LEU A 194 -4.98 -6.58 -26.34
N ASP A 195 -3.77 -6.42 -25.83
CA ASP A 195 -3.50 -5.64 -24.61
C ASP A 195 -3.87 -4.16 -24.77
N LEU A 196 -3.58 -3.58 -25.93
CA LEU A 196 -3.96 -2.21 -26.26
C LEU A 196 -5.49 -2.05 -26.40
N LEU A 197 -6.17 -3.05 -26.95
CA LEU A 197 -7.63 -3.06 -27.10
C LEU A 197 -8.33 -3.27 -25.76
N GLU A 198 -7.78 -4.09 -24.86
CA GLU A 198 -8.29 -4.18 -23.48
C GLU A 198 -8.20 -2.82 -22.79
N GLN A 199 -7.07 -2.12 -22.93
CA GLN A 199 -6.94 -0.75 -22.42
C GLN A 199 -7.93 0.20 -23.07
N ALA A 200 -8.15 0.14 -24.39
CA ALA A 200 -9.11 1.01 -25.07
C ALA A 200 -10.56 0.80 -24.57
N LEU A 201 -10.92 -0.45 -24.30
CA LEU A 201 -12.26 -0.84 -23.80
C LEU A 201 -12.46 -0.60 -22.30
N ASP A 202 -11.39 -0.27 -21.58
CA ASP A 202 -11.45 0.04 -20.16
C ASP A 202 -12.43 1.20 -19.89
N PRO A 203 -13.48 1.01 -19.07
CA PRO A 203 -14.44 2.07 -18.77
C PRO A 203 -13.81 3.35 -18.23
N ALA A 204 -12.64 3.27 -17.58
CA ALA A 204 -11.91 4.44 -17.09
C ALA A 204 -11.43 5.37 -18.21
N ASN A 205 -11.25 4.86 -19.43
CA ASN A 205 -10.82 5.64 -20.58
C ASN A 205 -11.98 6.31 -21.33
N GLY A 206 -13.24 6.06 -20.90
CA GLY A 206 -14.40 6.82 -21.36
C GLY A 206 -14.77 6.63 -22.84
N ALA A 207 -14.46 5.48 -23.44
CA ALA A 207 -14.80 5.19 -24.83
C ALA A 207 -16.31 5.34 -25.10
N THR A 208 -16.65 6.15 -26.11
CA THR A 208 -18.02 6.31 -26.60
C THR A 208 -18.53 5.00 -27.18
N ARG A 209 -19.86 4.88 -27.38
CA ARG A 209 -20.46 3.68 -27.98
C ARG A 209 -19.84 3.34 -29.34
N ALA A 210 -19.64 4.33 -30.21
CA ALA A 210 -19.00 4.15 -31.51
C ALA A 210 -17.54 3.68 -31.41
N VAL A 211 -16.78 4.22 -30.45
CA VAL A 211 -15.38 3.82 -30.24
C VAL A 211 -15.27 2.41 -29.66
N ARG A 212 -16.22 2.00 -28.80
CA ARG A 212 -16.29 0.62 -28.30
C ARG A 212 -16.56 -0.38 -29.41
N VAL A 213 -17.49 -0.06 -30.32
CA VAL A 213 -17.75 -0.84 -31.53
C VAL A 213 -16.47 -1.02 -32.33
N TYR A 214 -15.77 0.08 -32.63
CA TYR A 214 -14.53 0.06 -33.38
C TYR A 214 -13.47 -0.83 -32.70
N ALA A 215 -13.29 -0.69 -31.38
CA ALA A 215 -12.37 -1.52 -30.62
C ALA A 215 -12.75 -3.02 -30.67
N GLU A 216 -14.02 -3.37 -30.49
CA GLU A 216 -14.48 -4.78 -30.51
C GLU A 216 -14.32 -5.42 -31.90
N LEU A 217 -14.57 -4.69 -32.98
CA LEU A 217 -14.32 -5.17 -34.34
C LEU A 217 -12.82 -5.44 -34.57
N VAL A 218 -11.94 -4.53 -34.14
CA VAL A 218 -10.48 -4.74 -34.24
C VAL A 218 -10.04 -5.91 -33.34
N ARG A 219 -10.67 -6.10 -32.17
CA ARG A 219 -10.41 -7.24 -31.27
C ARG A 219 -10.80 -8.56 -31.90
N GLY A 220 -11.90 -8.60 -32.64
CA GLY A 220 -12.30 -9.77 -33.42
C GLY A 220 -11.25 -10.16 -34.46
N VAL A 221 -10.72 -9.19 -35.21
CA VAL A 221 -9.62 -9.41 -36.17
C VAL A 221 -8.35 -9.91 -35.47
N ALA A 222 -8.02 -9.36 -34.29
CA ALA A 222 -6.87 -9.80 -33.50
C ALA A 222 -6.99 -11.26 -33.05
N TRP A 223 -8.16 -11.67 -32.57
CA TRP A 223 -8.42 -13.08 -32.20
C TRP A 223 -8.38 -14.02 -33.40
N GLN A 224 -8.88 -13.58 -34.55
CA GLN A 224 -8.80 -14.35 -35.79
C GLN A 224 -7.35 -14.56 -36.23
N ALA A 225 -6.48 -13.54 -36.08
CA ALA A 225 -5.05 -13.68 -36.33
C ALA A 225 -4.36 -14.67 -35.36
N LYS A 226 -4.96 -14.93 -34.20
CA LYS A 226 -4.55 -15.99 -33.26
C LYS A 226 -5.22 -17.34 -33.50
N HIS A 227 -6.04 -17.47 -34.54
CA HIS A 227 -6.86 -18.65 -34.83
C HIS A 227 -7.87 -19.03 -33.71
N ASP A 228 -8.22 -18.06 -32.84
CA ASP A 228 -9.26 -18.24 -31.81
C ASP A 228 -10.61 -17.77 -32.36
N THR A 229 -11.27 -18.64 -33.13
CA THR A 229 -12.51 -18.31 -33.85
C THR A 229 -13.68 -18.02 -32.92
N ALA A 230 -13.71 -18.64 -31.74
CA ALA A 230 -14.76 -18.43 -30.74
C ALA A 230 -14.71 -17.01 -30.15
N ARG A 231 -13.51 -16.56 -29.72
CA ARG A 231 -13.35 -15.19 -29.20
C ARG A 231 -13.47 -14.13 -30.29
N ALA A 232 -13.08 -14.47 -31.53
CA ALA A 232 -13.29 -13.60 -32.68
C ALA A 232 -14.78 -13.34 -32.92
N ALA A 233 -15.58 -14.40 -33.01
CA ALA A 233 -17.04 -14.32 -33.20
C ALA A 233 -17.70 -13.50 -32.08
N GLY A 234 -17.38 -13.80 -30.81
CA GLY A 234 -17.95 -13.05 -29.68
C GLY A 234 -17.60 -11.55 -29.70
N SER A 235 -16.38 -11.18 -30.14
CA SER A 235 -16.02 -9.76 -30.27
C SER A 235 -16.76 -9.08 -31.43
N PHE A 236 -16.96 -9.77 -32.55
CA PHE A 236 -17.78 -9.24 -33.66
C PHE A 236 -19.25 -9.08 -33.26
N GLU A 237 -19.82 -10.03 -32.52
CA GLU A 237 -21.18 -9.92 -31.98
C GLU A 237 -21.34 -8.72 -31.06
N LEU A 238 -20.38 -8.49 -30.14
CA LEU A 238 -20.38 -7.31 -29.28
C LEU A 238 -20.30 -6.00 -30.08
N GLY A 239 -19.42 -5.95 -31.10
CA GLY A 239 -19.31 -4.80 -31.98
C GLY A 239 -20.59 -4.51 -32.78
N LEU A 240 -21.22 -5.55 -33.34
CA LEU A 240 -22.45 -5.42 -34.13
C LEU A 240 -23.70 -5.19 -33.26
N GLY A 241 -23.74 -5.74 -32.05
CA GLY A 241 -24.85 -5.57 -31.10
C GLY A 241 -25.05 -4.11 -30.68
N HIS A 242 -23.99 -3.31 -30.73
CA HIS A 242 -24.06 -1.88 -30.43
C HIS A 242 -24.58 -1.01 -31.60
N TYR A 243 -24.87 -1.56 -32.79
CA TYR A 243 -25.52 -0.82 -33.89
C TYR A 243 -27.06 -0.88 -33.85
N ARG A 244 -27.65 -1.81 -33.11
CA ARG A 244 -29.11 -1.89 -32.88
C ARG A 244 -29.53 -1.00 -31.72
#